data_AF-A0A7D5Z6G2-F1
#
_entry.id   AF-A0A7D5Z6G2-F1
#
_cell.length_a   1.000
_cell.length_b   1.000
_cell.length_c   1.000
_cell.angle_alpha   90.00
_cell.angle_beta   90.00
_cell.angle_gamma   90.00
#
_symmetry.space_group_name_H-M   'P 1'
#
loop_
_entity.id
_entity.type
_entity.pdbx_description
1 polymer ?
#
loop_
_entity_poly.entity_id
_entity_poly.type
_entity_poly.pdbx_seq_one_letter_code
_entity_poly.pdbx_strand_id
1 'polypeptide(L)'
;MFDAHFRVGGAYGSSKAHPGGLPQGHQHPQRLYGASMLFHVTPKANGYFENVWGWVADHDLEDPKNTMVTVAVARGFLIESNDGPTWLYGSASEHSILYQYNFYNTGNLFAGMIQTESPYFQYTDATSSPGPFKNSLGAAMFSQVSNVTIAGAGLYSWFDAYDQSVCVDAQNCQQRLIFDQGGNGELWVFNLVTIGSVEMISDDSGAIETAKENTQANAHPFWSALAVWGDESDPLALLCDEEDTDPGCLHNDACDLSKDFADMDALVAAQGSIPPEFAPYYVVNALSNLLEGSLGAYDGANKGYDAVWEYYAEGFRGSVDAMIRKFTADSTPSNRNGGPGIHYFEASSGL
;
A
#
# COMPACT_ATOMS: atom_id res chain seq x y z
N MET A 1 -2.14 13.62 -9.46
CA MET A 1 -1.36 14.07 -8.29
C MET A 1 0.11 14.01 -8.67
N PHE A 2 0.86 15.09 -8.45
CA PHE A 2 2.28 15.19 -8.76
C PHE A 2 2.99 15.76 -7.53
N ASP A 3 4.07 15.13 -7.07
CA ASP A 3 4.82 15.58 -5.88
C ASP A 3 3.93 15.84 -4.66
N ALA A 4 2.95 14.96 -4.43
CA ALA A 4 2.09 15.05 -3.26
C ALA A 4 2.19 13.78 -2.44
N HIS A 5 2.46 13.97 -1.16
CA HIS A 5 2.85 12.91 -0.23
C HIS A 5 1.93 12.91 0.98
N PHE A 6 1.70 11.73 1.53
CA PHE A 6 1.02 11.52 2.80
C PHE A 6 2.08 11.16 3.83
N ARG A 7 2.22 11.98 4.88
CA ARG A 7 3.10 11.69 6.01
C ARG A 7 2.28 11.60 7.29
N VAL A 8 2.43 10.50 8.01
CA VAL A 8 1.77 10.30 9.30
C VAL A 8 2.82 10.04 10.38
N GLY A 9 2.98 11.01 11.29
CA GLY A 9 3.98 10.95 12.36
C GLY A 9 5.38 11.44 11.96
N GLY A 10 6.36 11.19 12.84
CA GLY A 10 7.80 11.36 12.58
C GLY A 10 8.27 12.80 12.42
N ALA A 11 7.47 13.78 12.83
CA ALA A 11 7.83 15.19 12.72
C ALA A 11 7.14 16.08 13.76
N TYR A 12 7.72 17.25 14.04
CA TYR A 12 7.07 18.28 14.85
C TYR A 12 5.66 18.62 14.35
N GLY A 13 4.70 18.68 15.28
CA GLY A 13 3.30 18.99 14.99
C GLY A 13 2.42 17.79 14.65
N SER A 14 2.99 16.58 14.49
CA SER A 14 2.22 15.36 14.23
C SER A 14 1.60 14.70 15.47
N SER A 15 2.04 15.05 16.70
CA SER A 15 1.26 14.90 17.95
C SER A 15 1.88 15.73 19.11
N LYS A 16 1.16 15.91 20.24
CA LYS A 16 1.60 16.70 21.42
C LYS A 16 2.56 15.97 22.38
N ALA A 17 2.95 14.72 22.12
CA ALA A 17 3.83 13.96 23.00
C ALA A 17 4.84 13.16 22.18
N HIS A 18 6.09 13.65 22.13
CA HIS A 18 7.14 13.23 21.18
C HIS A 18 6.75 13.54 19.71
N PRO A 19 7.68 13.57 18.74
CA PRO A 19 7.40 14.00 17.37
C PRO A 19 6.56 12.97 16.59
N GLY A 20 5.34 12.70 17.07
CA GLY A 20 4.33 11.92 16.35
C GLY A 20 4.31 10.42 16.59
N GLY A 21 5.26 9.84 17.32
CA GLY A 21 5.32 8.39 17.57
C GLY A 21 5.90 8.04 18.94
N LEU A 22 5.78 6.77 19.33
CA LEU A 22 6.41 6.28 20.56
C LEU A 22 7.83 5.77 20.27
N PRO A 23 8.82 6.00 21.15
CA PRO A 23 10.13 5.36 21.00
C PRO A 23 10.00 3.83 20.95
N GLN A 24 10.93 3.16 20.26
CA GLN A 24 11.02 1.70 20.17
C GLN A 24 10.68 1.00 21.52
N GLY A 25 9.87 -0.07 21.45
CA GLY A 25 9.55 -0.93 22.60
C GLY A 25 8.47 -0.40 23.56
N HIS A 26 7.86 0.76 23.31
CA HIS A 26 6.81 1.31 24.16
C HIS A 26 5.41 0.80 23.78
N GLN A 27 4.71 0.22 24.76
CA GLN A 27 3.43 -0.50 24.58
C GLN A 27 2.19 0.37 24.87
N HIS A 28 2.19 1.69 24.62
CA HIS A 28 1.03 2.53 24.96
C HIS A 28 0.02 2.64 23.80
N PRO A 29 -1.13 1.93 23.84
CA PRO A 29 -1.96 1.73 22.64
C PRO A 29 -2.70 2.99 22.20
N GLN A 30 -3.12 3.87 23.11
CA GLN A 30 -4.00 5.01 22.79
C GLN A 30 -3.30 6.21 22.12
N ARG A 31 -1.96 6.22 21.98
CA ARG A 31 -1.19 7.34 21.40
C ARG A 31 -0.46 6.98 20.11
N LEU A 32 -0.73 5.79 19.56
CA LEU A 32 -0.06 5.25 18.37
C LEU A 32 -0.87 5.44 17.09
N TYR A 33 -2.19 5.61 17.18
CA TYR A 33 -3.07 5.64 16.01
C TYR A 33 -2.91 6.93 15.21
N GLY A 34 -2.46 6.81 13.96
CA GLY A 34 -2.28 7.92 13.04
C GLY A 34 -3.46 8.11 12.09
N ALA A 35 -3.79 7.08 11.31
CA ALA A 35 -4.81 7.13 10.26
C ALA A 35 -5.42 5.74 10.00
N SER A 36 -6.64 5.71 9.47
CA SER A 36 -7.29 4.46 9.02
C SER A 36 -6.77 4.00 7.65
N MET A 37 -6.40 4.95 6.78
CA MET A 37 -5.91 4.71 5.43
C MET A 37 -5.13 5.94 4.92
N LEU A 38 -4.10 5.73 4.10
CA LEU A 38 -3.35 6.83 3.48
C LEU A 38 -3.98 7.34 2.18
N PHE A 39 -4.42 6.43 1.31
CA PHE A 39 -4.94 6.79 0.00
C PHE A 39 -5.99 5.80 -0.51
N HIS A 40 -7.06 6.32 -1.12
CA HIS A 40 -8.15 5.52 -1.69
C HIS A 40 -8.54 6.04 -3.07
N VAL A 41 -8.35 5.22 -4.11
CA VAL A 41 -8.99 5.44 -5.42
C VAL A 41 -10.27 4.63 -5.45
N THR A 42 -11.40 5.32 -5.33
CA THR A 42 -12.73 4.69 -5.24
C THR A 42 -13.16 4.04 -6.56
N PRO A 43 -14.20 3.18 -6.57
CA PRO A 43 -14.65 2.47 -7.78
C PRO A 43 -14.96 3.33 -9.01
N LYS A 44 -15.36 4.58 -8.80
CA LYS A 44 -15.71 5.54 -9.88
C LYS A 44 -14.61 6.55 -10.17
N ALA A 45 -13.50 6.50 -9.44
CA ALA A 45 -12.38 7.39 -9.60
C ALA A 45 -11.32 6.75 -10.51
N ASN A 46 -10.53 7.61 -11.15
CA ASN A 46 -9.32 7.23 -11.86
C ASN A 46 -8.33 8.40 -11.77
N GLY A 47 -7.09 8.23 -12.24
CA GLY A 47 -6.16 9.35 -12.26
C GLY A 47 -4.71 8.98 -12.52
N TYR A 48 -3.91 10.01 -12.70
CA TYR A 48 -2.45 9.93 -12.84
C TYR A 48 -1.78 10.40 -11.56
N PHE A 49 -0.99 9.53 -10.93
CA PHE A 49 -0.31 9.75 -9.66
C PHE A 49 1.18 9.52 -9.84
N GLU A 50 1.97 10.59 -9.88
CA GLU A 50 3.42 10.55 -10.08
C GLU A 50 4.16 11.12 -8.88
N ASN A 51 5.22 10.43 -8.48
CA ASN A 51 6.03 10.76 -7.30
C ASN A 51 5.15 10.97 -6.05
N VAL A 52 4.38 9.94 -5.72
CA VAL A 52 3.47 9.93 -4.57
C VAL A 52 4.01 9.00 -3.51
N TRP A 53 4.20 9.51 -2.30
CA TRP A 53 4.74 8.74 -1.18
C TRP A 53 3.75 8.73 -0.03
N GLY A 54 3.25 7.55 0.34
CA GLY A 54 2.53 7.31 1.57
C GLY A 54 3.48 6.76 2.63
N TRP A 55 3.92 7.61 3.54
CA TRP A 55 4.89 7.25 4.58
C TRP A 55 4.27 7.34 5.97
N VAL A 56 4.25 6.19 6.64
CA VAL A 56 3.94 6.10 8.07
C VAL A 56 5.26 6.08 8.81
N ALA A 57 5.48 7.04 9.71
CA ALA A 57 6.81 7.27 10.22
C ALA A 57 7.38 6.08 10.99
N ASP A 58 8.52 5.57 10.50
CA ASP A 58 9.36 4.57 11.15
C ASP A 58 10.46 5.20 12.00
N HIS A 59 10.79 6.48 11.78
CA HIS A 59 11.75 7.27 12.57
C HIS A 59 11.34 8.75 12.69
N ASP A 60 11.99 9.45 13.63
CA ASP A 60 11.90 10.90 13.79
C ASP A 60 12.81 11.63 12.79
N LEU A 61 12.22 12.43 11.89
CA LEU A 61 12.94 13.20 10.86
C LEU A 61 13.80 14.33 11.43
N GLU A 62 13.52 14.79 12.65
CA GLU A 62 14.27 15.87 13.28
C GLU A 62 15.32 15.38 14.29
N ASP A 63 15.35 14.09 14.60
CA ASP A 63 16.45 13.50 15.37
C ASP A 63 17.62 13.16 14.41
N PRO A 64 18.79 13.81 14.53
CA PRO A 64 19.95 13.48 13.70
C PRO A 64 20.46 12.03 13.88
N LYS A 65 19.96 11.30 14.87
CA LYS A 65 20.23 9.87 15.05
C LYS A 65 19.22 8.95 14.35
N ASN A 66 18.20 9.50 13.68
CA ASN A 66 17.09 8.77 13.09
C ASN A 66 16.47 7.79 14.09
N THR A 67 16.15 8.28 15.29
CA THR A 67 15.58 7.43 16.34
C THR A 67 14.28 6.82 15.84
N MET A 68 14.23 5.48 15.82
CA MET A 68 13.04 4.75 15.39
C MET A 68 11.85 5.04 16.30
N VAL A 69 10.68 5.19 15.67
CA VAL A 69 9.40 5.41 16.33
C VAL A 69 8.39 4.34 15.91
N THR A 70 7.32 4.25 16.68
CA THR A 70 6.14 3.44 16.36
C THR A 70 4.98 4.38 16.06
N VAL A 71 4.40 4.23 14.87
CA VAL A 71 3.15 4.89 14.43
C VAL A 71 2.25 3.84 13.79
N ALA A 72 1.00 3.78 14.21
CA ALA A 72 0.03 2.79 13.76
C ALA A 72 -0.93 3.42 12.75
N VAL A 73 -0.75 3.06 11.47
CA VAL A 73 -1.71 3.32 10.39
C VAL A 73 -2.16 1.98 9.86
N ALA A 74 -3.48 1.80 9.72
CA ALA A 74 -4.01 0.50 9.37
C ALA A 74 -3.70 0.11 7.91
N ARG A 75 -3.88 1.04 6.95
CA ARG A 75 -3.85 0.74 5.51
C ARG A 75 -3.04 1.77 4.73
N GLY A 76 -2.30 1.29 3.73
CA GLY A 76 -1.62 2.13 2.75
C GLY A 76 -2.58 2.61 1.68
N PHE A 77 -2.35 2.17 0.45
CA PHE A 77 -3.10 2.58 -0.75
C PHE A 77 -4.11 1.50 -1.14
N LEU A 78 -5.39 1.87 -1.18
CA LEU A 78 -6.46 1.04 -1.73
C LEU A 78 -6.85 1.55 -3.11
N ILE A 79 -6.78 0.69 -4.12
CA ILE A 79 -7.10 1.01 -5.50
C ILE A 79 -8.25 0.11 -5.96
N GLU A 80 -9.41 0.73 -6.14
CA GLU A 80 -10.65 0.05 -6.57
C GLU A 80 -11.19 0.61 -7.89
N SER A 81 -10.43 1.45 -8.60
CA SER A 81 -10.85 2.04 -9.88
C SER A 81 -11.31 0.97 -10.87
N ASN A 82 -12.62 0.80 -11.07
CA ASN A 82 -13.17 -0.27 -11.92
C ASN A 82 -12.82 -0.04 -13.40
N ASP A 83 -13.09 1.17 -13.90
CA ASP A 83 -12.99 1.49 -15.32
C ASP A 83 -11.58 1.97 -15.72
N GLY A 84 -10.82 2.53 -14.76
CA GLY A 84 -9.57 3.22 -15.05
C GLY A 84 -9.78 4.40 -16.02
N PRO A 85 -8.73 4.84 -16.73
CA PRO A 85 -7.34 4.41 -16.56
C PRO A 85 -6.69 5.01 -15.31
N THR A 86 -5.93 4.20 -14.58
CA THR A 86 -5.20 4.64 -13.38
C THR A 86 -3.69 4.41 -13.54
N TRP A 87 -2.89 5.44 -13.25
CA TRP A 87 -1.42 5.38 -13.32
C TRP A 87 -0.78 5.69 -11.97
N LEU A 88 0.07 4.80 -11.49
CA LEU A 88 0.91 4.97 -10.31
C LEU A 88 2.39 4.98 -10.74
N TYR A 89 2.93 6.15 -11.06
CA TYR A 89 4.29 6.28 -11.58
C TYR A 89 5.27 6.69 -10.49
N GLY A 90 6.17 5.79 -10.11
CA GLY A 90 7.12 6.03 -9.02
C GLY A 90 6.45 6.29 -7.68
N SER A 91 5.47 5.47 -7.30
CA SER A 91 4.78 5.60 -6.01
C SER A 91 5.36 4.67 -4.94
N ALA A 92 5.35 5.11 -3.69
CA ALA A 92 5.75 4.31 -2.54
C ALA A 92 4.65 4.35 -1.47
N SER A 93 4.39 3.21 -0.83
CA SER A 93 3.54 3.14 0.36
C SER A 93 4.26 2.28 1.40
N GLU A 94 4.46 2.80 2.60
CA GLU A 94 5.32 2.16 3.58
C GLU A 94 4.73 2.18 5.00
N HIS A 95 5.04 1.12 5.74
CA HIS A 95 4.83 0.93 7.17
C HIS A 95 3.37 0.96 7.64
N SER A 96 2.41 0.69 6.75
CA SER A 96 1.03 0.39 7.14
C SER A 96 0.91 -1.05 7.66
N ILE A 97 0.03 -1.28 8.64
CA ILE A 97 -0.06 -2.55 9.38
C ILE A 97 -0.60 -3.69 8.52
N LEU A 98 -1.59 -3.43 7.68
CA LEU A 98 -2.30 -4.48 6.94
C LEU A 98 -1.69 -4.70 5.55
N TYR A 99 -1.59 -3.65 4.76
CA TYR A 99 -1.03 -3.69 3.42
C TYR A 99 -0.49 -2.32 3.04
N GLN A 100 0.47 -2.31 2.12
CA GLN A 100 0.96 -1.10 1.51
C GLN A 100 0.17 -0.77 0.24
N TYR A 101 -0.14 -1.77 -0.57
CA TYR A 101 -1.06 -1.66 -1.70
C TYR A 101 -2.11 -2.77 -1.65
N ASN A 102 -3.37 -2.40 -1.90
CA ASN A 102 -4.43 -3.35 -2.18
C ASN A 102 -5.12 -2.95 -3.48
N PHE A 103 -4.99 -3.80 -4.49
CA PHE A 103 -5.67 -3.67 -5.77
C PHE A 103 -6.86 -4.62 -5.76
N TYR A 104 -8.06 -4.06 -5.60
CA TYR A 104 -9.27 -4.84 -5.39
C TYR A 104 -10.34 -4.43 -6.39
N ASN A 105 -10.87 -5.38 -7.17
CA ASN A 105 -11.92 -5.12 -8.15
C ASN A 105 -11.59 -3.92 -9.08
N THR A 106 -10.33 -3.80 -9.50
CA THR A 106 -9.81 -2.66 -10.27
C THR A 106 -9.43 -3.07 -11.68
N GLY A 107 -9.65 -2.17 -12.64
CA GLY A 107 -9.38 -2.39 -14.06
C GLY A 107 -8.51 -1.31 -14.69
N ASN A 108 -7.82 -1.66 -15.78
CA ASN A 108 -7.07 -0.73 -16.64
C ASN A 108 -6.06 0.12 -15.85
N LEU A 109 -5.11 -0.56 -15.20
CA LEU A 109 -4.14 0.06 -14.30
C LEU A 109 -2.70 -0.18 -14.75
N PHE A 110 -1.89 0.88 -14.68
CA PHE A 110 -0.44 0.79 -14.81
C PHE A 110 0.22 1.34 -13.54
N ALA A 111 1.17 0.60 -12.98
CA ALA A 111 2.03 1.08 -11.92
C ALA A 111 3.49 0.78 -12.24
N GLY A 112 4.42 1.65 -11.89
CA GLY A 112 5.84 1.37 -12.12
C GLY A 112 6.77 2.55 -11.80
N MET A 113 7.89 2.38 -11.10
CA MET A 113 8.10 1.29 -10.14
C MET A 113 7.25 1.57 -8.88
N ILE A 114 6.65 0.55 -8.28
CA ILE A 114 6.11 0.67 -6.92
C ILE A 114 7.16 0.27 -5.88
N GLN A 115 7.12 0.87 -4.70
CA GLN A 115 7.97 0.49 -3.58
C GLN A 115 7.15 0.28 -2.31
N THR A 116 7.57 -0.68 -1.47
CA THR A 116 6.99 -0.87 -0.14
C THR A 116 8.00 -1.26 0.94
N GLU A 117 7.71 -0.87 2.19
CA GLU A 117 8.31 -1.44 3.39
C GLU A 117 7.26 -1.85 4.43
N SER A 118 7.49 -2.97 5.11
CA SER A 118 6.68 -3.37 6.27
C SER A 118 7.03 -2.54 7.52
N PRO A 119 6.09 -2.31 8.45
CA PRO A 119 6.38 -1.55 9.68
C PRO A 119 7.35 -2.28 10.59
N TYR A 120 8.37 -1.58 11.08
CA TYR A 120 9.50 -2.21 11.79
C TYR A 120 9.12 -2.85 13.14
N PHE A 121 8.04 -2.37 13.76
CA PHE A 121 7.51 -2.94 15.01
C PHE A 121 6.70 -4.21 14.82
N GLN A 122 6.39 -4.59 13.57
CA GLN A 122 5.58 -5.77 13.30
C GLN A 122 6.35 -7.00 13.81
N TYR A 123 5.76 -7.64 14.82
CA TYR A 123 6.32 -8.81 15.44
C TYR A 123 5.91 -10.02 14.62
N THR A 124 6.89 -10.77 14.14
CA THR A 124 6.64 -12.08 13.57
C THR A 124 6.95 -13.14 14.61
N ASP A 125 5.94 -13.63 15.33
CA ASP A 125 6.15 -14.88 16.08
C ASP A 125 6.32 -15.97 15.02
N ALA A 126 7.59 -16.26 14.70
CA ALA A 126 8.05 -17.18 13.66
C ALA A 126 7.28 -17.06 12.33
N THR A 127 7.46 -15.95 11.60
CA THR A 127 6.91 -15.65 10.25
C THR A 127 5.44 -15.21 10.15
N SER A 128 4.80 -14.87 11.27
CA SER A 128 3.37 -14.53 11.30
C SER A 128 3.11 -13.02 11.41
N SER A 129 2.37 -12.40 10.50
CA SER A 129 1.77 -11.08 10.79
C SER A 129 0.91 -11.16 12.07
N PRO A 130 0.90 -10.15 12.96
CA PRO A 130 0.20 -10.25 14.25
C PRO A 130 -1.30 -10.50 14.09
N GLY A 131 -1.81 -11.49 14.82
CA GLY A 131 -3.24 -11.84 14.85
C GLY A 131 -3.64 -12.97 13.88
N PRO A 132 -4.95 -13.17 13.64
CA PRO A 132 -5.45 -14.27 12.80
C PRO A 132 -5.15 -14.12 11.30
N PHE A 133 -4.51 -13.03 10.90
CA PHE A 133 -4.22 -12.68 9.51
C PHE A 133 -2.84 -13.18 9.05
N LYS A 134 -2.29 -14.14 9.79
CA LYS A 134 -0.99 -14.79 9.55
C LYS A 134 -0.79 -15.23 8.09
N ASN A 135 -1.86 -15.67 7.43
CA ASN A 135 -1.83 -16.22 6.06
C ASN A 135 -2.42 -15.26 5.01
N SER A 136 -2.69 -14.00 5.35
CA SER A 136 -3.54 -13.14 4.52
C SER A 136 -2.97 -11.76 4.21
N LEU A 137 -1.80 -11.41 4.77
CA LEU A 137 -1.22 -10.07 4.61
C LEU A 137 0.05 -10.14 3.74
N GLY A 138 -0.03 -9.50 2.58
CA GLY A 138 1.10 -9.17 1.71
C GLY A 138 1.36 -7.65 1.74
N ALA A 139 2.55 -7.23 1.32
CA ALA A 139 2.82 -5.81 1.11
C ALA A 139 1.96 -5.25 -0.05
N ALA A 140 1.80 -6.03 -1.11
CA ALA A 140 0.85 -5.79 -2.19
C ALA A 140 -0.12 -6.97 -2.34
N MET A 141 -1.42 -6.68 -2.52
CA MET A 141 -2.46 -7.68 -2.71
C MET A 141 -3.23 -7.40 -4.00
N PHE A 142 -3.57 -8.46 -4.74
CA PHE A 142 -4.33 -8.38 -5.99
C PHE A 142 -5.52 -9.32 -5.92
N SER A 143 -6.72 -8.79 -6.10
CA SER A 143 -7.93 -9.62 -6.14
C SER A 143 -8.94 -9.01 -7.10
N GLN A 144 -9.51 -9.85 -7.97
CA GLN A 144 -10.51 -9.43 -8.95
C GLN A 144 -10.05 -8.29 -9.87
N VAL A 145 -8.76 -8.26 -10.23
CA VAL A 145 -8.21 -7.20 -11.08
C VAL A 145 -8.30 -7.55 -12.56
N SER A 146 -8.42 -6.55 -13.43
CA SER A 146 -8.45 -6.75 -14.89
C SER A 146 -7.53 -5.78 -15.64
N ASN A 147 -6.70 -6.26 -16.57
CA ASN A 147 -5.77 -5.42 -17.33
C ASN A 147 -4.91 -4.52 -16.40
N VAL A 148 -4.13 -5.17 -15.53
CA VAL A 148 -3.28 -4.51 -14.54
C VAL A 148 -1.82 -4.85 -14.81
N THR A 149 -0.99 -3.82 -15.02
CA THR A 149 0.45 -3.97 -15.22
C THR A 149 1.23 -3.26 -14.11
N ILE A 150 2.06 -4.01 -13.40
CA ILE A 150 3.08 -3.52 -12.47
C ILE A 150 4.44 -3.63 -13.16
N ALA A 151 4.88 -2.54 -13.79
CA ALA A 151 6.15 -2.42 -14.50
C ALA A 151 7.31 -2.10 -13.53
N GLY A 152 7.62 -3.06 -12.65
CA GLY A 152 8.65 -2.94 -11.62
C GLY A 152 8.05 -2.80 -10.23
N ALA A 153 8.59 -3.58 -9.28
CA ALA A 153 8.24 -3.48 -7.87
C ALA A 153 9.47 -3.74 -6.99
N GLY A 154 9.67 -2.90 -5.99
CA GLY A 154 10.66 -3.10 -4.93
C GLY A 154 9.97 -3.25 -3.58
N LEU A 155 9.81 -4.48 -3.08
CA LEU A 155 9.03 -4.74 -1.87
C LEU A 155 9.93 -5.31 -0.78
N TYR A 156 9.97 -4.68 0.40
CA TYR A 156 10.98 -4.99 1.41
C TYR A 156 10.37 -5.28 2.78
N SER A 157 10.95 -6.24 3.48
CA SER A 157 10.74 -6.46 4.91
C SER A 157 12.09 -6.56 5.60
N TRP A 158 12.39 -5.61 6.47
CA TRP A 158 13.73 -5.44 7.05
C TRP A 158 13.86 -5.93 8.49
N PHE A 159 12.75 -6.08 9.22
CA PHE A 159 12.79 -6.30 10.65
C PHE A 159 11.80 -7.35 11.09
N ASP A 160 12.16 -8.07 12.15
CA ASP A 160 11.22 -8.71 13.05
C ASP A 160 11.28 -7.97 14.38
N ALA A 161 10.22 -7.24 14.71
CA ALA A 161 10.13 -6.48 15.97
C ALA A 161 11.36 -5.59 16.25
N TYR A 162 11.79 -4.82 15.25
CA TYR A 162 12.98 -3.95 15.24
C TYR A 162 14.33 -4.67 15.29
N ASP A 163 14.38 -6.00 15.14
CA ASP A 163 15.63 -6.75 14.98
C ASP A 163 15.80 -7.21 13.53
N GLN A 164 16.80 -6.66 12.83
CA GLN A 164 17.14 -7.10 11.47
C GLN A 164 17.98 -8.39 11.48
N SER A 165 18.78 -8.58 12.54
CA SER A 165 19.83 -9.61 12.59
C SER A 165 19.28 -11.04 12.63
N VAL A 166 18.01 -11.18 12.98
CA VAL A 166 17.33 -12.47 13.10
C VAL A 166 16.69 -12.94 11.80
N CYS A 167 16.43 -12.04 10.82
CA CYS A 167 15.55 -12.37 9.71
C CYS A 167 16.01 -11.95 8.30
N VAL A 168 16.77 -10.85 8.14
CA VAL A 168 17.09 -10.31 6.80
C VAL A 168 17.96 -11.29 6.01
N ASP A 169 19.07 -11.73 6.61
CA ASP A 169 19.98 -12.69 5.97
C ASP A 169 19.40 -14.10 5.87
N ALA A 170 18.42 -14.40 6.74
CA ALA A 170 17.67 -15.65 6.68
C ALA A 170 16.54 -15.62 5.64
N GLN A 171 16.25 -14.44 5.05
CA GLN A 171 15.16 -14.17 4.11
C GLN A 171 13.80 -14.68 4.66
N ASN A 172 13.45 -14.25 5.88
CA ASN A 172 12.23 -14.70 6.55
C ASN A 172 11.63 -13.67 7.53
N CYS A 173 11.88 -12.37 7.33
CA CYS A 173 11.24 -11.29 8.10
C CYS A 173 9.72 -11.23 7.85
N GLN A 174 9.24 -11.73 6.71
CA GLN A 174 7.83 -11.82 6.40
C GLN A 174 7.53 -13.06 5.56
N GLN A 175 6.34 -13.64 5.71
CA GLN A 175 5.95 -14.81 4.92
C GLN A 175 5.89 -14.49 3.43
N ARG A 176 5.14 -13.46 3.02
CA ARG A 176 4.96 -13.07 1.62
C ARG A 176 4.90 -11.56 1.41
N LEU A 177 5.35 -11.09 0.24
CA LEU A 177 5.30 -9.67 -0.12
C LEU A 177 4.25 -9.35 -1.18
N ILE A 178 4.03 -10.23 -2.16
CA ILE A 178 2.83 -10.18 -2.99
C ILE A 178 1.92 -11.34 -2.64
N PHE A 179 0.63 -11.05 -2.53
CA PHE A 179 -0.40 -12.07 -2.50
C PHE A 179 -1.37 -11.87 -3.66
N ASP A 180 -1.33 -12.78 -4.62
CA ASP A 180 -2.32 -12.93 -5.67
C ASP A 180 -3.51 -13.72 -5.09
N GLN A 181 -4.63 -13.05 -4.88
CA GLN A 181 -5.81 -13.63 -4.24
C GLN A 181 -6.85 -14.09 -5.26
N GLY A 182 -6.45 -14.30 -6.52
CA GLY A 182 -7.32 -14.87 -7.55
C GLY A 182 -8.41 -13.94 -8.08
N GLY A 183 -9.13 -14.47 -9.07
CA GLY A 183 -10.13 -13.73 -9.85
C GLY A 183 -9.53 -12.66 -10.76
N ASN A 184 -8.21 -12.68 -10.96
CA ASN A 184 -7.51 -11.69 -11.77
C ASN A 184 -7.55 -12.07 -13.24
N GLY A 185 -7.43 -11.07 -14.11
CA GLY A 185 -7.37 -11.26 -15.56
C GLY A 185 -6.44 -10.26 -16.21
N GLU A 186 -5.43 -10.74 -16.92
CA GLU A 186 -4.36 -9.88 -17.46
C GLU A 186 -3.64 -9.09 -16.34
N LEU A 187 -3.31 -9.77 -15.24
CA LEU A 187 -2.40 -9.24 -14.22
C LEU A 187 -0.96 -9.55 -14.62
N TRP A 188 -0.13 -8.52 -14.72
CA TRP A 188 1.29 -8.66 -15.02
C TRP A 188 2.15 -7.94 -14.00
N VAL A 189 3.06 -8.65 -13.37
CA VAL A 189 4.08 -8.06 -12.49
C VAL A 189 5.45 -8.31 -13.10
N PHE A 190 6.11 -7.25 -13.54
CA PHE A 190 7.45 -7.29 -14.12
C PHE A 190 8.49 -6.82 -13.11
N ASN A 191 9.69 -7.38 -13.21
CA ASN A 191 10.87 -6.93 -12.47
C ASN A 191 10.58 -6.71 -10.97
N LEU A 192 10.06 -7.76 -10.33
CA LEU A 192 9.82 -7.79 -8.89
C LEU A 192 11.13 -8.06 -8.17
N VAL A 193 11.52 -7.15 -7.29
CA VAL A 193 12.68 -7.29 -6.40
C VAL A 193 12.19 -7.32 -4.96
N THR A 194 12.61 -8.33 -4.20
CA THR A 194 12.23 -8.45 -2.79
C THR A 194 13.41 -8.60 -1.86
N ILE A 195 13.21 -8.18 -0.60
CA ILE A 195 14.16 -8.38 0.51
C ILE A 195 13.41 -8.90 1.73
N GLY A 196 13.98 -9.89 2.40
CA GLY A 196 13.53 -10.37 3.71
C GLY A 196 12.20 -11.14 3.72
N SER A 197 11.71 -11.63 2.59
CA SER A 197 10.53 -12.50 2.55
C SER A 197 10.87 -13.97 2.30
N VAL A 198 9.99 -14.88 2.74
CA VAL A 198 10.05 -16.30 2.35
C VAL A 198 9.53 -16.48 0.93
N GLU A 199 8.36 -15.91 0.66
CA GLU A 199 7.65 -15.93 -0.62
C GLU A 199 7.79 -14.54 -1.26
N MET A 200 8.30 -14.47 -2.49
CA MET A 200 8.29 -13.22 -3.25
C MET A 200 6.86 -12.87 -3.63
N ILE A 201 6.18 -13.88 -4.20
CA ILE A 201 4.79 -13.88 -4.59
C ILE A 201 4.23 -15.29 -4.33
N SER A 202 2.99 -15.34 -3.90
CA SER A 202 2.20 -16.58 -3.82
C SER A 202 0.77 -16.29 -4.24
N ASP A 203 0.07 -17.33 -4.70
CA ASP A 203 -1.34 -17.26 -5.06
C ASP A 203 -2.24 -18.07 -4.13
N ASP A 204 -3.55 -17.94 -4.29
CA ASP A 204 -4.57 -18.66 -3.52
C ASP A 204 -4.75 -20.13 -3.95
N SER A 205 -4.22 -20.52 -5.12
CA SER A 205 -4.16 -21.90 -5.60
C SER A 205 -3.04 -22.72 -4.93
N GLY A 206 -2.11 -22.02 -4.27
CA GLY A 206 -0.95 -22.60 -3.58
C GLY A 206 0.34 -22.57 -4.38
N ALA A 207 0.40 -21.86 -5.52
CA ALA A 207 1.64 -21.56 -6.20
C ALA A 207 2.47 -20.57 -5.38
N ILE A 208 3.77 -20.83 -5.27
CA ILE A 208 4.67 -20.06 -4.43
C ILE A 208 6.00 -19.89 -5.17
N GLU A 209 6.40 -18.64 -5.37
CA GLU A 209 7.75 -18.30 -5.82
C GLU A 209 8.59 -17.89 -4.61
N THR A 210 9.53 -18.75 -4.22
CA THR A 210 10.32 -18.52 -3.02
C THR A 210 11.45 -17.52 -3.26
N ALA A 211 11.74 -16.68 -2.27
CA ALA A 211 12.82 -15.70 -2.38
C ALA A 211 14.18 -16.38 -2.44
N LYS A 212 14.40 -17.44 -1.65
CA LYS A 212 15.70 -18.12 -1.55
C LYS A 212 16.16 -18.74 -2.88
N GLU A 213 15.24 -19.29 -3.65
CA GLU A 213 15.55 -19.89 -4.96
C GLU A 213 15.85 -18.82 -6.02
N ASN A 214 15.35 -17.60 -5.80
CA ASN A 214 15.46 -16.47 -6.71
C ASN A 214 16.46 -15.39 -6.24
N THR A 215 17.29 -15.68 -5.22
CA THR A 215 18.30 -14.76 -4.69
C THR A 215 19.36 -14.43 -5.75
N GLN A 216 19.55 -13.13 -6.02
CA GLN A 216 20.53 -12.63 -7.00
C GLN A 216 21.77 -12.00 -6.36
N ALA A 217 21.64 -11.52 -5.11
CA ALA A 217 22.77 -10.92 -4.41
C ALA A 217 23.71 -11.98 -3.84
N ASN A 218 25.02 -11.69 -3.84
CA ASN A 218 26.05 -12.55 -3.23
C ASN A 218 26.55 -12.03 -1.87
N ALA A 219 25.97 -10.93 -1.38
CA ALA A 219 26.30 -10.30 -0.13
C ALA A 219 25.06 -9.66 0.50
N HIS A 220 25.14 -9.38 1.80
CA HIS A 220 24.09 -8.70 2.55
C HIS A 220 23.80 -7.29 1.96
N PRO A 221 22.51 -6.89 1.86
CA PRO A 221 21.34 -7.73 2.06
C PRO A 221 21.11 -8.65 0.85
N PHE A 222 20.70 -9.89 1.12
CA PHE A 222 20.23 -10.77 0.05
C PHE A 222 18.93 -10.24 -0.52
N TRP A 223 18.93 -9.91 -1.82
CA TRP A 223 17.73 -9.56 -2.57
C TRP A 223 17.46 -10.63 -3.63
N SER A 224 16.18 -10.86 -3.86
CA SER A 224 15.66 -11.83 -4.83
C SER A 224 14.97 -11.10 -5.96
N ALA A 225 15.01 -11.65 -7.16
CA ALA A 225 14.38 -11.04 -8.32
C ALA A 225 13.57 -12.04 -9.14
N LEU A 226 12.38 -11.61 -9.54
CA LEU A 226 11.48 -12.32 -10.43
C LEU A 226 11.23 -11.43 -11.65
N ALA A 227 11.55 -11.94 -12.84
CA ALA A 227 11.48 -11.15 -14.07
C ALA A 227 10.04 -10.84 -14.49
N VAL A 228 9.16 -11.84 -14.39
CA VAL A 228 7.74 -11.73 -14.72
C VAL A 228 6.92 -12.71 -13.89
N TRP A 229 5.77 -12.26 -13.42
CA TRP A 229 4.63 -13.04 -12.98
C TRP A 229 3.42 -12.59 -13.80
N GLY A 230 2.60 -13.53 -14.26
CA GLY A 230 1.44 -13.25 -15.08
C GLY A 230 0.28 -14.15 -14.71
N ASP A 231 -0.88 -13.56 -14.51
CA ASP A 231 -2.17 -14.25 -14.46
C ASP A 231 -2.96 -13.87 -15.71
N GLU A 232 -2.85 -14.73 -16.74
CA GLU A 232 -3.61 -14.61 -17.97
C GLU A 232 -4.95 -15.34 -17.79
N SER A 233 -6.01 -14.61 -17.45
CA SER A 233 -7.37 -15.14 -17.57
C SER A 233 -7.91 -15.11 -19.02
N ASP A 234 -7.03 -14.96 -20.03
CA ASP A 234 -7.37 -15.26 -21.42
C ASP A 234 -6.51 -16.47 -21.83
N PRO A 235 -7.11 -17.54 -22.35
CA PRO A 235 -6.60 -18.89 -22.16
C PRO A 235 -5.35 -19.16 -23.00
N LEU A 236 -4.25 -19.54 -22.36
CA LEU A 236 -3.53 -20.71 -22.85
C LEU A 236 -4.48 -21.89 -22.71
N ALA A 237 -5.13 -22.28 -23.80
CA ALA A 237 -6.06 -23.38 -23.89
C ALA A 237 -5.53 -24.66 -23.19
N LEU A 238 -5.93 -24.87 -21.95
CA LEU A 238 -6.03 -26.19 -21.34
C LEU A 238 -7.47 -26.66 -21.62
N LEU A 239 -7.62 -27.49 -22.65
CA LEU A 239 -8.86 -28.15 -22.99
C LEU A 239 -9.16 -29.23 -21.92
N CYS A 240 -9.80 -28.87 -20.81
CA CYS A 240 -10.65 -29.82 -20.09
C CYS A 240 -12.04 -29.75 -20.78
N ASP A 241 -12.55 -30.87 -21.30
CA ASP A 241 -13.92 -30.91 -21.84
C ASP A 241 -14.95 -31.15 -20.72
N GLU A 242 -16.25 -30.94 -21.01
CA GLU A 242 -17.34 -31.10 -20.03
C GLU A 242 -17.51 -32.55 -19.50
N GLU A 243 -16.78 -33.53 -20.06
CA GLU A 243 -16.78 -34.93 -19.64
C GLU A 243 -15.48 -35.34 -18.93
N ASP A 244 -14.54 -34.42 -18.70
CA ASP A 244 -13.22 -34.72 -18.13
C ASP A 244 -13.31 -35.01 -16.62
N THR A 245 -12.76 -36.15 -16.23
CA THR A 245 -12.80 -36.68 -14.85
C THR A 245 -11.41 -36.75 -14.22
N ASP A 246 -10.40 -36.17 -14.86
CA ASP A 246 -9.04 -36.13 -14.32
C ASP A 246 -9.03 -35.31 -13.02
N PRO A 247 -8.32 -35.74 -11.95
CA PRO A 247 -8.32 -35.06 -10.66
C PRO A 247 -7.87 -33.59 -10.71
N GLY A 248 -7.14 -33.18 -11.77
CA GLY A 248 -6.73 -31.80 -12.01
C GLY A 248 -7.79 -30.91 -12.66
N CYS A 249 -8.82 -31.47 -13.30
CA CYS A 249 -9.98 -30.74 -13.81
C CYS A 249 -11.15 -30.72 -12.80
N LEU A 250 -10.99 -31.38 -11.64
CA LEU A 250 -11.98 -31.45 -10.56
C LEU A 250 -11.49 -30.65 -9.34
N HIS A 251 -11.40 -29.31 -9.45
CA HIS A 251 -11.23 -28.47 -8.26
C HIS A 251 -12.58 -27.96 -7.79
N ASN A 252 -13.08 -28.56 -6.71
CA ASN A 252 -14.35 -28.21 -6.11
C ASN A 252 -14.14 -28.04 -4.61
N ASP A 253 -13.68 -26.85 -4.23
CA ASP A 253 -13.96 -26.22 -2.95
C ASP A 253 -13.87 -24.71 -3.17
N ALA A 254 -14.84 -24.17 -3.93
CA ALA A 254 -14.95 -22.72 -4.10
C ALA A 254 -15.21 -22.05 -2.74
N CYS A 255 -14.50 -20.96 -2.44
CA CYS A 255 -14.81 -20.10 -1.31
C CYS A 255 -16.31 -19.78 -1.30
N ASP A 256 -16.97 -19.88 -0.13
CA ASP A 256 -18.30 -19.31 0.04
C ASP A 256 -18.21 -17.78 0.10
N LEU A 257 -18.13 -17.15 -1.07
CA LEU A 257 -18.05 -15.69 -1.23
C LEU A 257 -19.32 -14.95 -0.73
N SER A 258 -20.38 -15.68 -0.36
CA SER A 258 -21.54 -15.07 0.31
C SER A 258 -21.31 -14.79 1.79
N LYS A 259 -20.24 -15.36 2.37
CA LYS A 259 -19.88 -15.18 3.77
C LYS A 259 -19.16 -13.84 3.96
N ASP A 260 -19.76 -13.01 4.79
CA ASP A 260 -19.30 -11.64 5.05
C ASP A 260 -19.09 -11.40 6.55
N PHE A 261 -18.13 -10.53 6.88
CA PHE A 261 -17.76 -10.17 8.24
C PHE A 261 -17.78 -8.65 8.38
N ALA A 262 -18.50 -8.16 9.39
CA ALA A 262 -18.70 -6.73 9.59
C ALA A 262 -17.39 -5.97 9.86
N ASP A 263 -16.42 -6.62 10.50
CA ASP A 263 -15.13 -6.06 10.85
C ASP A 263 -14.09 -7.18 11.06
N MET A 264 -12.86 -6.75 11.35
CA MET A 264 -11.75 -7.67 11.60
C MET A 264 -11.95 -8.52 12.86
N ASP A 265 -12.63 -8.01 13.90
CA ASP A 265 -12.87 -8.75 15.15
C ASP A 265 -13.84 -9.93 14.93
N ALA A 266 -14.89 -9.71 14.11
CA ALA A 266 -15.83 -10.74 13.70
C ALA A 266 -15.12 -11.85 12.89
N LEU A 267 -14.18 -11.47 12.03
CA LEU A 267 -13.36 -12.42 11.26
C LEU A 267 -12.39 -13.19 12.16
N VAL A 268 -11.72 -12.52 13.12
CA VAL A 268 -10.84 -13.16 14.12
C VAL A 268 -11.61 -14.23 14.91
N ALA A 269 -12.82 -13.91 15.33
CA ALA A 269 -13.66 -14.83 16.11
C ALA A 269 -14.05 -16.08 15.31
N ALA A 270 -14.11 -15.98 13.98
CA ALA A 270 -14.47 -17.08 13.09
C ALA A 270 -13.27 -17.88 12.54
N GLN A 271 -12.03 -17.48 12.82
CA GLN A 271 -10.81 -18.06 12.24
C GLN A 271 -10.73 -19.60 12.32
N GLY A 272 -11.21 -20.20 13.42
CA GLY A 272 -11.18 -21.67 13.61
C GLY A 272 -12.20 -22.44 12.75
N SER A 273 -13.08 -21.74 12.05
CA SER A 273 -14.10 -22.29 11.16
C SER A 273 -13.87 -21.93 9.68
N ILE A 274 -12.76 -21.27 9.39
CA ILE A 274 -12.39 -20.80 8.06
C ILE A 274 -11.19 -21.62 7.60
N PRO A 275 -11.31 -22.36 6.49
CA PRO A 275 -10.16 -22.99 5.85
C PRO A 275 -9.07 -21.94 5.55
N PRO A 276 -7.80 -22.20 5.88
CA PRO A 276 -6.69 -21.24 5.73
C PRO A 276 -6.59 -20.57 4.35
N GLU A 277 -6.93 -21.30 3.30
CA GLU A 277 -6.98 -20.89 1.90
C GLU A 277 -8.05 -19.82 1.62
N PHE A 278 -9.13 -19.76 2.41
CA PHE A 278 -10.26 -18.85 2.20
C PHE A 278 -10.22 -17.60 3.09
N ALA A 279 -9.42 -17.64 4.16
CA ALA A 279 -9.19 -16.50 5.05
C ALA A 279 -8.86 -15.17 4.32
N PRO A 280 -8.05 -15.16 3.25
CA PRO A 280 -7.66 -13.92 2.57
C PRO A 280 -8.84 -13.18 1.92
N TYR A 281 -9.78 -13.91 1.31
CA TYR A 281 -10.97 -13.34 0.70
C TYR A 281 -11.86 -12.63 1.73
N TYR A 282 -12.07 -13.27 2.88
CA TYR A 282 -12.85 -12.70 3.96
C TYR A 282 -12.16 -11.52 4.64
N VAL A 283 -10.80 -11.50 4.68
CA VAL A 283 -10.02 -10.35 5.15
C VAL A 283 -10.29 -9.13 4.28
N VAL A 284 -10.25 -9.26 2.96
CA VAL A 284 -10.49 -8.12 2.06
C VAL A 284 -11.90 -7.56 2.26
N ASN A 285 -12.91 -8.43 2.35
CA ASN A 285 -14.29 -8.00 2.54
C ASN A 285 -14.51 -7.31 3.91
N ALA A 286 -13.99 -7.90 4.99
CA ALA A 286 -14.04 -7.30 6.33
C ALA A 286 -13.31 -5.95 6.38
N LEU A 287 -12.20 -5.81 5.66
CA LEU A 287 -11.47 -4.56 5.57
C LEU A 287 -12.21 -3.49 4.78
N SER A 288 -12.98 -3.88 3.77
CA SER A 288 -13.88 -3.01 3.01
C SER A 288 -15.01 -2.50 3.90
N ASN A 289 -15.73 -3.39 4.59
CA ASN A 289 -16.78 -3.02 5.55
C ASN A 289 -16.26 -2.07 6.66
N LEU A 290 -15.08 -2.36 7.22
CA LEU A 290 -14.43 -1.50 8.20
C LEU A 290 -14.04 -0.13 7.62
N LEU A 291 -13.65 -0.07 6.34
CA LEU A 291 -13.38 1.18 5.64
C LEU A 291 -14.66 2.00 5.46
N GLU A 292 -15.75 1.40 4.99
CA GLU A 292 -17.04 2.08 4.84
C GLU A 292 -17.54 2.65 6.19
N GLY A 293 -17.43 1.86 7.26
CA GLY A 293 -17.73 2.32 8.61
C GLY A 293 -16.82 3.47 9.04
N SER A 294 -15.52 3.39 8.74
CA SER A 294 -14.55 4.47 9.02
C SER A 294 -14.85 5.74 8.22
N LEU A 295 -15.24 5.62 6.96
CA LEU A 295 -15.65 6.74 6.10
C LEU A 295 -16.89 7.42 6.66
N GLY A 296 -17.91 6.64 7.05
CA GLY A 296 -19.10 7.20 7.70
C GLY A 296 -18.80 7.93 9.01
N ALA A 297 -17.88 7.40 9.82
CA ALA A 297 -17.42 8.06 11.04
C ALA A 297 -16.60 9.33 10.74
N TYR A 298 -15.72 9.29 9.74
CA TYR A 298 -14.93 10.43 9.28
C TYR A 298 -15.84 11.55 8.77
N ASP A 299 -16.80 11.26 7.89
CA ASP A 299 -17.77 12.24 7.39
C ASP A 299 -18.61 12.85 8.53
N GLY A 300 -18.95 12.04 9.53
CA GLY A 300 -19.59 12.50 10.75
C GLY A 300 -18.73 13.46 11.56
N ALA A 301 -17.44 13.16 11.73
CA ALA A 301 -16.48 14.01 12.44
C ALA A 301 -16.08 15.27 11.65
N ASN A 302 -16.09 15.18 10.32
CA ASN A 302 -15.75 16.28 9.42
C ASN A 302 -16.90 17.30 9.28
N LYS A 303 -18.14 16.94 9.68
CA LYS A 303 -19.26 17.89 9.75
C LYS A 303 -18.96 19.02 10.74
N GLY A 304 -18.71 20.21 10.20
CA GLY A 304 -18.36 21.40 10.98
C GLY A 304 -16.87 21.53 11.29
N TYR A 305 -16.00 20.69 10.71
CA TYR A 305 -14.54 20.82 10.82
C TYR A 305 -14.05 22.22 10.42
N ASP A 306 -14.60 22.77 9.33
CA ASP A 306 -14.31 24.12 8.86
C ASP A 306 -14.67 25.22 9.88
N ALA A 307 -15.64 24.97 10.78
CA ALA A 307 -16.03 25.92 11.82
C ALA A 307 -15.12 25.88 13.07
N VAL A 308 -14.20 24.91 13.16
CA VAL A 308 -13.29 24.73 14.30
C VAL A 308 -11.85 25.09 13.94
N TRP A 309 -11.46 24.93 12.67
CA TRP A 309 -10.09 25.15 12.18
C TRP A 309 -9.95 26.33 11.21
N GLU A 310 -10.93 27.24 11.22
CA GLU A 310 -11.08 28.42 10.37
C GLU A 310 -9.74 29.14 10.11
N TYR A 311 -8.93 29.34 11.15
CA TYR A 311 -7.66 30.06 11.06
C TYR A 311 -6.57 29.37 10.22
N TYR A 312 -6.49 28.03 10.22
CA TYR A 312 -5.46 27.29 9.49
C TYR A 312 -5.86 27.13 8.02
N ALA A 313 -7.15 26.87 7.76
CA ALA A 313 -7.70 26.77 6.41
C ALA A 313 -7.69 28.14 5.70
N GLU A 314 -8.11 29.22 6.37
CA GLU A 314 -8.07 30.58 5.81
C GLU A 314 -6.63 31.11 5.65
N GLY A 315 -5.79 30.88 6.66
CA GLY A 315 -4.37 31.26 6.62
C GLY A 315 -3.63 30.58 5.47
N PHE A 316 -3.78 29.26 5.31
CA PHE A 316 -3.13 28.51 4.25
C PHE A 316 -3.73 28.82 2.87
N ARG A 317 -5.07 28.85 2.72
CA ARG A 317 -5.71 29.22 1.44
C ARG A 317 -5.36 30.63 0.99
N GLY A 318 -5.32 31.60 1.92
CA GLY A 318 -4.89 32.98 1.62
C GLY A 318 -3.40 33.08 1.26
N SER A 319 -2.56 32.25 1.90
CA SER A 319 -1.12 32.20 1.61
C SER A 319 -0.81 31.53 0.28
N VAL A 320 -1.56 30.50 -0.10
CA VAL A 320 -1.40 29.78 -1.38
C VAL A 320 -1.70 30.70 -2.56
N ASP A 321 -2.78 31.48 -2.53
CA ASP A 321 -3.06 32.44 -3.62
C ASP A 321 -1.96 33.51 -3.73
N ALA A 322 -1.47 34.03 -2.59
CA ALA A 322 -0.36 34.98 -2.57
C ALA A 322 0.96 34.37 -3.08
N MET A 323 1.24 33.11 -2.74
CA MET A 323 2.42 32.39 -3.21
C MET A 323 2.34 32.07 -4.70
N ILE A 324 1.19 31.61 -5.21
CA ILE A 324 0.97 31.37 -6.64
C ILE A 324 1.10 32.67 -7.42
N ARG A 325 0.43 33.76 -7.00
CA ARG A 325 0.56 35.07 -7.66
C ARG A 325 1.99 35.60 -7.68
N LYS A 326 2.75 35.39 -6.60
CA LYS A 326 4.17 35.78 -6.53
C LYS A 326 5.03 34.90 -7.42
N PHE A 327 4.73 33.60 -7.52
CA PHE A 327 5.41 32.65 -8.37
C PHE A 327 5.13 32.91 -9.86
N THR A 328 3.89 33.24 -10.23
CA THR A 328 3.45 33.52 -11.61
C THR A 328 3.32 35.03 -11.90
N ALA A 329 4.03 35.89 -11.17
CA ALA A 329 3.91 37.33 -11.37
C ALA A 329 4.48 37.73 -12.74
N ASP A 330 3.79 38.59 -13.47
CA ASP A 330 4.34 39.17 -14.70
C ASP A 330 5.57 40.03 -14.42
N SER A 331 6.42 40.18 -15.43
CA SER A 331 7.53 41.13 -15.35
C SER A 331 7.01 42.56 -15.15
N THR A 332 7.68 43.30 -14.27
CA THR A 332 7.38 44.72 -14.02
C THR A 332 8.67 45.52 -14.13
N PRO A 333 8.62 46.86 -14.29
CA PRO A 333 9.81 47.70 -14.33
C PRO A 333 10.72 47.54 -13.09
N SER A 334 10.13 47.23 -11.93
CA SER A 334 10.81 46.99 -10.65
C SER A 334 11.21 45.53 -10.40
N ASN A 335 10.65 44.57 -11.13
CA ASN A 335 11.01 43.16 -11.12
C ASN A 335 10.99 42.61 -12.55
N ARG A 336 12.10 42.83 -13.28
CA ARG A 336 12.18 42.56 -14.73
C ARG A 336 12.05 41.09 -15.10
N ASN A 337 12.26 40.18 -14.15
CA ASN A 337 12.19 38.75 -14.39
C ASN A 337 10.83 38.14 -14.02
N GLY A 338 9.88 38.94 -13.53
CA GLY A 338 8.61 38.44 -13.02
C GLY A 338 8.79 37.51 -11.82
N GLY A 339 7.78 36.71 -11.55
CA GLY A 339 7.83 35.63 -10.57
C GLY A 339 8.65 34.45 -11.09
N PRO A 340 9.31 33.67 -10.22
CA PRO A 340 10.20 32.58 -10.61
C PRO A 340 9.51 31.39 -11.32
N GLY A 341 8.21 31.44 -11.56
CA GLY A 341 7.46 30.45 -12.32
C GLY A 341 6.91 30.96 -13.64
N ILE A 342 7.01 32.27 -13.94
CA ILE A 342 6.37 32.86 -15.12
C ILE A 342 6.89 32.26 -16.44
N HIS A 343 8.16 31.85 -16.48
CA HIS A 343 8.79 31.21 -17.64
C HIS A 343 8.23 29.82 -17.98
N TYR A 344 7.45 29.21 -17.09
CA TYR A 344 6.71 27.96 -17.40
C TYR A 344 5.33 28.22 -18.04
N PHE A 345 4.86 29.48 -18.03
CA PHE A 345 3.54 29.89 -18.56
C PHE A 345 3.63 30.85 -19.74
N GLU A 346 4.81 31.38 -20.04
CA GLU A 346 5.09 32.04 -21.31
C GLU A 346 5.05 31.00 -22.44
N ALA A 347 3.89 30.87 -23.08
CA ALA A 347 3.81 30.22 -24.38
C ALA A 347 4.79 30.93 -25.31
N SER A 348 5.77 30.19 -25.82
CA SER A 348 6.75 30.66 -26.79
C SER A 348 6.07 31.17 -28.06
N SER A 349 5.72 32.45 -28.07
CA SER A 349 5.31 33.16 -29.27
C SER A 349 6.56 33.60 -30.04
N GLY A 350 7.10 32.67 -30.84
CA GLY A 350 7.83 32.97 -32.06
C GLY A 350 9.35 32.84 -32.01
N LEU A 351 9.87 32.17 -33.06
CA LEU A 351 10.89 32.65 -33.99
C LEU A 351 12.06 33.50 -33.47
#